data_AF-A0A6P0LF51-F1
#
_entry.id   AF-A0A6P0LF51-F1
#
_cell.length_a   1.000
_cell.length_b   1.000
_cell.length_c   1.000
_cell.angle_alpha   90.00
_cell.angle_beta   90.00
_cell.angle_gamma   90.00
#
_symmetry.space_group_name_H-M   'P 1'
#
loop_
_entity.id
_entity.type
_entity.pdbx_description
1 polymer ?
#
loop_
_entity_poly.entity_id
_entity_poly.type
_entity_poly.pdbx_seq_one_letter_code
_entity_poly.pdbx_strand_id
1 'polypeptide(L)' 'MKVTTKLAQLRADSGNISYEEISESTGINRQQLRELENGEANAMKRSFR' A
#
# COMPACT_ATOMS: atom_id res chain seq x y z
N MET A 1 -14.94 4.11 9.20
CA MET A 1 -14.53 3.10 8.21
C MET A 1 -13.01 3.14 8.09
N LYS A 2 -12.30 2.02 8.25
CA LYS A 2 -10.86 1.99 7.92
C LYS A 2 -10.75 1.95 6.40
N VAL A 3 -10.00 2.88 5.82
CA VAL A 3 -9.72 2.87 4.38
C VAL A 3 -8.62 1.83 4.15
N THR A 4 -8.97 0.70 3.54
CA THR A 4 -8.00 -0.31 3.11
C THR A 4 -7.52 0.07 1.72
N THR A 5 -6.22 0.33 1.59
CA THR A 5 -5.56 0.63 0.31
C THR A 5 -5.38 -0.67 -0.48
N LYS A 6 -5.19 -0.58 -1.80
CA LYS A 6 -4.97 -1.77 -2.64
C LYS A 6 -3.65 -2.43 -2.29
N LEU A 7 -2.61 -1.63 -2.00
CA LEU A 7 -1.32 -2.16 -1.54
C LEU A 7 -1.45 -2.88 -0.19
N ALA A 8 -2.23 -2.35 0.76
CA ALA A 8 -2.48 -3.06 2.02
C ALA A 8 -3.27 -4.36 1.83
N GLN A 9 -4.26 -4.37 0.93
CA GLN A 9 -5.02 -5.57 0.60
C GLN A 9 -4.13 -6.64 -0.05
N LEU A 10 -3.34 -6.26 -1.06
CA LEU A 10 -2.43 -7.17 -1.75
C LEU A 10 -1.42 -7.80 -0.78
N ARG A 11 -0.91 -7.01 0.17
CA ARG A 11 -0.03 -7.51 1.22
C ARG A 11 -0.72 -8.55 2.10
N ALA A 12 -1.95 -8.26 2.55
CA ALA A 12 -2.73 -9.18 3.35
C ALA A 12 -3.02 -10.49 2.59
N ASP A 13 -3.40 -10.41 1.32
CA ASP A 13 -3.68 -11.56 0.45
C ASP A 13 -2.43 -12.42 0.19
N SER A 14 -1.24 -11.81 0.25
CA SER A 14 0.05 -12.48 0.07
C SER A 14 0.64 -13.04 1.37
N GLY A 15 -0.13 -13.11 2.47
CA GLY A 15 0.37 -13.59 3.76
C GLY A 15 0.95 -12.50 4.66
N ASN A 16 0.54 -11.25 4.46
CA ASN A 16 0.98 -10.06 5.21
C ASN A 16 2.47 -9.75 5.04
N ILE A 17 2.98 -9.84 3.80
CA ILE A 17 4.36 -9.53 3.45
C ILE A 17 4.78 -8.12 3.90
N SER A 18 6.01 -8.00 4.36
CA SER A 18 6.61 -6.75 4.80
C SER A 18 6.98 -5.85 3.62
N TYR A 19 7.23 -4.56 3.89
CA TYR A 19 7.74 -3.66 2.86
C TYR A 19 9.17 -4.01 2.46
N GLU A 20 9.95 -4.59 3.36
CA GLU A 20 11.28 -5.11 3.09
C GLU A 20 11.21 -6.20 2.01
N GLU A 21 10.36 -7.20 2.19
CA GLU A 21 10.21 -8.30 1.21
C GLU A 21 9.72 -7.80 -0.15
N ILE A 22 8.79 -6.85 -0.17
CA ILE A 22 8.34 -6.20 -1.41
C ILE A 22 9.48 -5.41 -2.05
N SER A 23 10.25 -4.68 -1.25
CA SER A 23 11.38 -3.88 -1.75
C SER A 23 12.47 -4.75 -2.35
N GLU A 24 12.79 -5.87 -1.72
CA GLU A 24 13.76 -6.84 -2.23
C GLU A 24 13.30 -7.49 -3.53
N SER A 25 12.00 -7.79 -3.65
CA SER A 25 11.43 -8.48 -4.81
C SER A 25 11.20 -7.56 -6.02
N THR A 26 10.92 -6.28 -5.79
CA THR A 26 10.49 -5.34 -6.85
C THR A 26 11.51 -4.26 -7.16
N GLY A 27 12.51 -4.05 -6.30
CA GLY A 27 13.43 -2.92 -6.37
C GLY A 27 12.81 -1.57 -5.98
N ILE A 28 11.52 -1.55 -5.59
CA ILE A 28 10.83 -0.35 -5.12
C ILE A 28 11.16 -0.17 -3.64
N ASN A 29 11.78 0.95 -3.28
CA ASN A 29 12.17 1.15 -1.88
C ASN A 29 10.95 1.38 -0.96
N ARG A 30 11.15 1.20 0.35
CA ARG A 30 10.07 1.34 1.34
C ARG A 30 9.39 2.71 1.34
N GLN A 31 10.12 3.78 1.01
CA GLN A 31 9.56 5.12 0.98
C GLN A 31 8.55 5.25 -0.16
N GLN A 32 8.89 4.73 -1.34
CA GLN A 32 7.98 4.68 -2.48
C GLN A 32 6.74 3.82 -2.19
N LEU A 33 6.89 2.67 -1.53
CA LEU A 33 5.74 1.85 -1.11
C LEU A 33 4.79 2.61 -0.17
N ARG A 34 5.36 3.38 0.77
CA ARG A 34 4.58 4.21 1.69
C ARG A 34 3.86 5.35 0.98
N GLU A 35 4.53 5.99 0.02
CA GLU A 35 3.94 7.04 -0.81
C GLU A 35 2.80 6.51 -1.67
N LEU A 36 2.93 5.30 -2.21
CA LEU A 36 1.86 4.60 -2.93
C LEU A 36 0.64 4.36 -2.03
N GLU A 37 0.82 3.77 -0.85
CA GLU A 37 -0.31 3.58 0.11
C GLU A 37 -0.98 4.91 0.47
N ASN A 38 -0.20 5.96 0.74
CA ASN A 38 -0.74 7.28 1.06
C ASN A 38 -1.50 7.90 -0.12
N GLY A 39 -0.99 7.73 -1.34
CA GLY A 39 -1.63 8.17 -2.57
C GLY A 39 -2.99 7.49 -2.77
N GLU A 40 -3.05 6.18 -2.59
CA GLU A 40 -4.28 5.39 -2.67
C GLU A 40 -5.30 5.82 -1.60
N ALA A 41 -4.86 5.97 -0.35
CA ALA A 41 -5.73 6.40 0.74
C ALA A 41 -6.31 7.80 0.50
N ASN A 42 -5.50 8.72 -0.03
CA ASN A 42 -5.95 10.07 -0.36
C ASN A 42 -6.91 10.10 -1.55
N ALA A 43 -6.68 9.27 -2.57
CA ALA A 43 -7.60 9.15 -3.71
C ALA A 43 -8.97 8.64 -3.27
N MET A 44 -9.01 7.60 -2.41
CA MET A 44 -10.26 7.09 -1.85
C MET A 44 -10.96 8.13 -0.97
N LYS A 45 -10.24 8.87 -0.12
CA LYS A 45 -10.86 9.95 0.67
C LYS A 45 -11.53 11.01 -0.20
N ARG A 46 -10.95 11.33 -1.37
CA ARG A 46 -11.52 12.30 -2.32
C ARG A 46 -12.78 11.78 -3.01
N SER A 47 -12.89 10.47 -3.27
CA SER A 47 -14.08 9.90 -3.94
C SER A 47 -15.33 9.85 -3.06
N PHE A 48 -15.20 10.02 -1.74
CA PHE A 48 -16.33 10.04 -0.79
C PHE A 48 -16.79 11.45 -0.40
N ARG A 49 -16.22 12.49 -1.02
CA ARG A 49 -16.54 13.89 -0.75
C ARG A 49 -17.34 14.49 -1.90
#